data_AF-A0A2I0L4A3-F1
#
_entry.id   AF-A0A2I0L4A3-F1
#
_cell.length_a   1.000
_cell.length_b   1.000
_cell.length_c   1.000
_cell.angle_alpha   90.00
_cell.angle_beta   90.00
_cell.angle_gamma   90.00
#
_symmetry.space_group_name_H-M   'P 1'
#
loop_
_entity.id
_entity.type
_entity.pdbx_description
1 polymer ?
#
loop_
_entity_poly.entity_id
_entity_poly.type
_entity_poly.pdbx_seq_one_letter_code
_entity_poly.pdbx_strand_id
1 'polypeptide(L)' 'MELPRHSCLKLGLPNRTKPDEIEPIFIKVTRYDTHFDLSITNGLDSWVCKASEEEVRERATQWDQPVADYFESAE' A
#
# COMPACT_ATOMS: atom_id res chain seq x y z
N MET A 1 -2.17 -3.98 23.32
CA MET A 1 -2.14 -4.41 21.92
C MET A 1 -2.96 -3.37 21.17
N GLU A 2 -2.30 -2.49 20.42
CA GLU A 2 -3.00 -1.46 19.66
C GLU A 2 -3.77 -2.11 18.51
N LEU A 3 -4.95 -1.58 18.19
CA LEU A 3 -5.75 -2.08 17.08
C LEU A 3 -5.09 -1.63 15.77
N PRO A 4 -5.05 -2.51 14.74
CA PRO A 4 -4.45 -2.14 13.46
C PRO A 4 -5.15 -0.91 12.87
N ARG A 5 -4.37 0.05 12.41
CA ARG A 5 -4.89 1.29 11.80
C ARG A 5 -5.20 1.03 10.34
N HIS A 6 -6.37 1.47 9.88
CA HIS A 6 -6.78 1.31 8.49
C HIS A 6 -6.81 2.67 7.79
N SER A 7 -6.28 2.73 6.57
CA SER A 7 -6.41 3.87 5.67
C SER A 7 -6.94 3.39 4.32
N CYS A 8 -7.83 4.17 3.71
CA CYS A 8 -8.40 3.87 2.40
C CYS A 8 -8.22 5.08 1.48
N LEU A 9 -7.71 4.86 0.28
CA LEU A 9 -7.50 5.88 -0.74
C LEU A 9 -8.17 5.45 -2.05
N LYS A 10 -8.82 6.41 -2.71
CA LYS A 10 -9.29 6.25 -4.09
C LYS A 10 -8.32 6.97 -5.02
N LEU A 11 -7.72 6.25 -5.95
CA LEU A 11 -6.80 6.80 -6.94
C LEU A 11 -7.42 6.66 -8.34
N GLY A 12 -7.36 7.73 -9.14
CA GLY A 12 -7.72 7.68 -10.55
C GLY A 12 -6.50 7.31 -11.39
N LEU A 13 -6.58 6.22 -12.14
CA LEU A 13 -5.55 5.82 -13.09
C LEU A 13 -6.04 6.00 -14.53
N PRO A 14 -5.20 6.46 -15.47
CA PRO A 14 -5.58 6.49 -16.88
C PRO A 14 -5.82 5.06 -17.39
N ASN A 15 -6.94 4.85 -18.08
CA ASN A 15 -7.24 3.56 -18.68
C ASN A 15 -6.21 3.28 -19.79
N ARG A 16 -5.59 2.10 -19.75
CA ARG A 16 -4.55 1.70 -20.71
C ARG A 16 -5.02 1.67 -22.16
N THR A 17 -6.30 1.39 -22.38
CA THR A 17 -6.91 1.26 -23.71
C THR A 17 -7.59 2.55 -24.16
N LYS A 18 -7.98 3.40 -23.20
CA LYS A 18 -8.68 4.67 -23.44
C LYS A 18 -8.11 5.76 -22.53
N PRO A 19 -6.99 6.41 -22.90
CA PRO A 19 -6.27 7.32 -22.01
C PRO A 19 -7.08 8.55 -21.54
N ASP A 20 -8.15 8.92 -22.25
CA ASP A 20 -9.10 9.98 -21.84
C ASP A 20 -10.09 9.55 -20.73
N GLU A 21 -10.18 8.24 -20.45
CA GLU A 21 -11.00 7.68 -19.37
C GLU A 21 -10.12 7.42 -18.14
N ILE A 22 -10.57 7.90 -16.97
CA ILE A 22 -9.92 7.65 -15.68
C ILE A 22 -10.67 6.52 -14.95
N GLU A 23 -9.98 5.41 -14.71
CA GLU A 23 -10.49 4.29 -13.95
C GLU A 23 -10.12 4.40 -12.47
N PRO A 24 -11.08 4.32 -11.55
CA PRO A 24 -10.77 4.34 -10.14
C PRO A 24 -10.21 3.00 -9.68
N ILE A 25 -9.12 3.06 -8.92
CA ILE A 25 -8.70 1.98 -8.03
C ILE A 25 -8.87 2.41 -6.58
N PHE A 26 -9.12 1.44 -5.73
CA PHE A 26 -9.27 1.61 -4.31
C PHE A 26 -8.14 0.87 -3.63
N ILE A 27 -7.45 1.57 -2.75
CA ILE A 27 -6.30 1.08 -2.00
C ILE A 27 -6.70 1.09 -0.54
N LYS A 28 -6.55 -0.05 0.14
CA LYS A 28 -6.70 -0.20 1.58
C LYS A 28 -5.35 -0.59 2.15
N VAL A 29 -4.86 0.19 3.11
CA VAL A 29 -3.68 -0.11 3.91
C VAL A 29 -4.14 -0.50 5.30
N THR A 30 -3.62 -1.59 5.83
CA THR A 30 -3.76 -1.99 7.24
C THR A 30 -2.38 -1.94 7.88
N ARG A 31 -2.16 -1.03 8.82
CA ARG A 31 -0.89 -0.87 9.52
C ARG A 31 -0.93 -1.56 10.87
N TYR A 32 0.14 -2.28 11.15
CA TYR A 32 0.48 -2.83 12.45
C TYR A 32 1.74 -2.10 12.96
N ASP A 33 2.13 -2.35 14.21
CA ASP A 33 3.36 -1.78 14.78
C ASP A 33 4.62 -2.12 13.97
N THR A 34 4.64 -3.30 13.34
CA THR A 34 5.87 -3.86 12.75
C THR A 34 5.81 -4.06 11.24
N HIS A 35 4.64 -3.93 10.63
CA HIS A 35 4.43 -4.22 9.21
C HIS A 35 3.10 -3.63 8.73
N PHE A 36 2.81 -3.80 7.45
CA PHE A 36 1.54 -3.39 6.86
C PHE A 36 1.05 -4.38 5.80
N ASP A 37 -0.26 -4.47 5.67
CA ASP A 37 -0.93 -5.15 4.58
C ASP A 37 -1.50 -4.11 3.60
N LEU A 38 -1.33 -4.36 2.31
CA LEU A 38 -1.88 -3.55 1.23
C LEU A 38 -2.88 -4.38 0.42
N SER A 39 -4.07 -3.82 0.19
CA SER A 39 -5.07 -4.38 -0.71
C SER A 39 -5.48 -3.33 -1.73
N ILE A 40 -5.40 -3.68 -3.01
CA ILE A 40 -5.75 -2.83 -4.13
C ILE A 40 -6.85 -3.51 -4.91
N THR A 41 -7.90 -2.79 -5.30
CA THR A 41 -8.95 -3.31 -6.17
C THR A 41 -9.46 -2.25 -7.14
N ASN A 42 -9.80 -2.66 -8.35
CA ASN A 42 -10.51 -1.82 -9.34
C ASN A 42 -12.02 -2.12 -9.36
N GLY A 43 -12.52 -2.95 -8.43
CA GLY A 43 -13.90 -3.43 -8.37
C GLY A 43 -14.17 -4.72 -9.18
N LEU A 44 -13.24 -5.13 -10.04
CA LEU A 44 -13.30 -6.39 -10.79
C LEU A 44 -12.25 -7.39 -10.28
N ASP A 45 -11.01 -6.91 -10.18
CA ASP A 45 -9.84 -7.63 -9.72
C ASP A 45 -9.39 -7.10 -8.36
N SER A 46 -8.63 -7.93 -7.64
CA SER A 46 -8.04 -7.58 -6.35
C SER A 46 -6.63 -8.11 -6.25
N TRP A 47 -5.72 -7.26 -5.77
CA TRP A 47 -4.34 -7.58 -5.48
C TRP A 47 -4.10 -7.33 -4.00
N VAL A 48 -3.52 -8.32 -3.34
CA VAL A 48 -3.19 -8.25 -1.91
C VAL A 48 -1.70 -8.49 -1.74
N CYS A 49 -1.08 -7.66 -0.92
CA CYS A 49 0.30 -7.80 -0.48
C CYS A 49 0.27 -7.80 1.04
N LYS A 50 0.77 -8.88 1.64
CA LYS A 50 0.99 -8.98 3.07
C LYS A 50 2.49 -8.90 3.27
N ALA A 51 2.98 -7.73 3.68
CA ALA A 51 4.39 -7.57 3.93
C ALA A 51 4.68 -8.03 5.36
N SER A 52 5.62 -8.95 5.53
CA SER A 52 6.16 -9.28 6.85
C SER A 52 7.10 -8.18 7.36
N GLU A 53 7.37 -8.13 8.66
CA GLU A 53 8.35 -7.19 9.25
C GLU A 53 9.72 -7.32 8.57
N GLU A 54 10.14 -8.55 8.27
CA GLU A 54 11.43 -8.84 7.62
C GLU A 54 11.50 -8.26 6.21
N GLU A 55 10.45 -8.44 5.42
CA GLU A 55 10.35 -7.87 4.07
C GLU A 55 10.33 -6.34 4.09
N VAL A 56 9.63 -5.73 5.06
CA VAL A 56 9.63 -4.27 5.21
C VAL A 56 11.03 -3.76 5.57
N ARG A 57 11.74 -4.44 6.48
CA ARG A 57 13.11 -4.09 6.87
C ARG A 57 14.09 -4.22 5.71
N GLU A 58 13.98 -5.28 4.91
CA GLU A 58 14.82 -5.49 3.74
C GLU A 58 14.56 -4.39 2.69
N ARG A 59 13.29 -4.06 2.44
CA ARG A 59 12.89 -2.96 1.54
C ARG A 59 13.44 -1.60 1.99
N ALA A 60 13.31 -1.27 3.28
CA ALA A 60 13.86 -0.03 3.83
C ALA A 60 15.39 0.04 3.63
N THR A 61 16.08 -1.09 3.83
CA THR A 61 17.52 -1.21 3.58
C THR A 61 17.86 -0.99 2.09
N GLN A 62 17.05 -1.53 1.17
CA GLN A 62 17.24 -1.31 -0.28
C GLN A 62 17.05 0.16 -0.69
N TRP A 63 16.27 0.92 0.08
CA TRP A 63 16.03 2.34 -0.13
C TRP A 63 17.01 3.24 0.64
N ASP A 64 17.97 2.65 1.37
CA ASP A 64 18.90 3.35 2.26
C ASP A 64 18.19 4.25 3.31
N GLN A 65 16.98 3.85 3.71
CA GLN A 65 16.14 4.56 4.67
C GLN A 65 16.05 3.78 5.99
N PRO A 66 16.08 4.47 7.14
CA PRO A 66 15.67 3.87 8.40
C PRO A 66 14.26 3.30 8.28
N VAL A 67 14.02 2.15 8.93
CA VAL A 67 12.71 1.48 8.89
C VAL A 67 11.60 2.43 9.34
N ALA A 68 11.83 3.23 10.38
CA ALA A 68 10.88 4.24 10.85
C ALA A 68 10.50 5.25 9.75
N ASP A 69 11.48 5.84 9.07
CA ASP A 69 11.23 6.80 7.98
C ASP A 69 10.53 6.14 6.78
N TYR A 70 10.86 4.88 6.47
CA TYR A 70 10.18 4.12 5.42
C TYR A 70 8.70 3.85 5.77
N PHE A 71 8.40 3.56 7.04
CA PHE A 71 7.03 3.40 7.53
C PHE A 71 6.25 4.71 7.53
N GLU A 72 6.88 5.83 7.88
CA GLU A 72 6.24 7.15 7.87
C GLU A 72 6.04 7.70 6.44
N SER A 73 6.95 7.41 5.52
CA SER A 73 6.85 7.81 4.10
C SER A 73 5.75 7.06 3.33
N ALA A 74 5.27 5.93 3.86
CA ALA A 74 4.19 5.14 3.29
C ALA A 74 2.78 5.64 3.67
N GLU A 75 2.68 6.83 4.28
CA GLU A 75 1.42 7.50 4.64
C GLU A 75 0.74 8.25 3.49
#